data_AF-A0A177DJ81-F1
#
_entry.id   AF-A0A177DJ81-F1
#
_cell.length_a   1.000
_cell.length_b   1.000
_cell.length_c   1.000
_cell.angle_alpha   90.00
_cell.angle_beta   90.00
_cell.angle_gamma   90.00
#
_symmetry.space_group_name_H-M   'P 1'
#
loop_
_entity.id
_entity.type
_entity.pdbx_description
1 polymer ?
#
loop_
_entity_poly.entity_id
_entity_poly.type
_entity_poly.pdbx_seq_one_letter_code
_entity_poly.pdbx_strand_id
1 'polypeptide(L)'
;MSSLTYTNPPGASQNFSDESHFSMAVTLPNGIIKCSGQGGWDPTTGALDANNSDEQIAIAMKNVDLVLKAAGLRGWEDVYHLRSYHTDIRSS
;
A
#
# COMPACT_ATOMS: atom_id res chain seq x y z
N MET A 1 -26.09 -6.14 7.19
CA MET A 1 -24.62 -6.27 7.27
C MET A 1 -24.01 -5.14 6.50
N SER A 2 -23.21 -4.28 7.13
CA SER A 2 -22.31 -3.39 6.38
C SER A 2 -21.17 -4.25 5.84
N SER A 3 -21.23 -4.70 4.59
CA SER A 3 -20.20 -5.58 4.03
C SER A 3 -18.94 -4.76 3.73
N LEU A 4 -18.01 -4.74 4.68
CA LEU A 4 -16.65 -4.30 4.40
C LEU A 4 -16.05 -5.29 3.38
N THR A 5 -15.40 -4.76 2.35
CA THR A 5 -14.66 -5.58 1.38
C THR A 5 -13.18 -5.35 1.61
N TYR A 6 -12.44 -6.43 1.85
CA TYR A 6 -11.01 -6.40 2.08
C TYR A 6 -10.27 -6.84 0.81
N THR A 7 -9.19 -6.14 0.49
CA THR A 7 -8.42 -6.38 -0.73
C THR A 7 -6.95 -6.59 -0.36
N ASN A 8 -6.40 -7.71 -0.82
CA ASN A 8 -4.98 -8.04 -0.77
C ASN A 8 -4.53 -8.46 -2.16
N PRO A 9 -3.68 -7.69 -2.85
CA PRO A 9 -3.05 -8.14 -4.08
C PRO A 9 -2.24 -9.44 -3.84
N PRO A 10 -2.09 -10.31 -4.85
CA PRO A 10 -1.21 -11.47 -4.75
C PRO A 10 0.25 -11.03 -4.62
N GLY A 11 1.10 -11.91 -4.09
CA GLY A 11 2.52 -11.65 -3.86
C GLY A 11 2.81 -11.33 -2.40
N ALA A 12 3.76 -10.43 -2.15
CA ALA A 12 4.23 -10.10 -0.81
C ALA A 12 3.11 -9.58 0.10
N SER A 13 2.14 -8.83 -0.45
CA SER A 13 1.00 -8.31 0.30
C SER A 13 0.13 -9.40 0.93
N GLN A 14 -0.04 -10.56 0.28
CA GLN A 14 -0.81 -11.66 0.87
C GLN A 14 -0.05 -12.25 2.07
N ASN A 15 1.26 -12.46 1.94
CA ASN A 15 2.08 -12.95 3.05
C ASN A 15 2.06 -11.99 4.24
N PHE A 16 2.19 -10.68 4.01
CA PHE A 16 2.11 -9.67 5.07
C PHE A 16 0.72 -9.66 5.75
N SER A 17 -0.35 -9.84 4.97
CA SER A 17 -1.70 -9.97 5.51
C SER A 17 -1.83 -11.20 6.42
N ASP A 18 -1.31 -12.34 5.97
CA ASP A 18 -1.42 -13.61 6.70
C ASP A 18 -0.62 -13.59 8.01
N GLU A 19 0.58 -13.00 7.98
CA GLU A 19 1.48 -12.92 9.14
C GLU A 19 1.10 -11.83 10.15
N SER A 20 0.64 -10.67 9.66
CA SER A 20 0.41 -9.47 10.50
C SER A 20 -1.07 -9.14 10.70
N HIS A 21 -1.99 -9.95 10.15
CA HIS A 21 -3.43 -9.86 10.36
C HIS A 21 -4.06 -8.50 9.99
N PHE A 22 -3.62 -7.92 8.87
CA PHE A 22 -4.19 -6.70 8.30
C PHE A 22 -4.47 -6.87 6.80
N SER A 23 -5.24 -5.97 6.20
CA SER A 23 -5.48 -5.96 4.74
C SER A 23 -4.85 -4.75 4.08
N MET A 24 -4.42 -4.88 2.82
CA MET A 24 -3.82 -3.77 2.08
C MET A 24 -4.82 -2.63 1.84
N ALA A 25 -6.07 -2.98 1.57
CA ALA A 25 -7.14 -2.01 1.49
C ALA A 25 -8.46 -2.54 2.07
N VAL A 26 -9.29 -1.62 2.55
CA VAL A 26 -10.68 -1.89 2.91
C VAL A 26 -11.60 -0.88 2.23
N THR A 27 -12.64 -1.37 1.57
CA THR A 27 -13.72 -0.57 1.00
C THR A 27 -14.80 -0.38 2.05
N LEU A 28 -15.08 0.89 2.38
CA LEU A 28 -16.13 1.25 3.31
C LEU A 28 -17.48 1.41 2.59
N PRO A 29 -18.63 1.28 3.29
CA PRO A 29 -19.96 1.36 2.67
C PRO A 29 -20.28 2.68 1.98
N ASN A 30 -19.55 3.76 2.30
CA ASN A 30 -19.71 5.08 1.68
C ASN A 30 -18.82 5.28 0.44
N GLY A 31 -18.18 4.22 -0.06
CA GLY A 31 -17.30 4.26 -1.23
C GLY A 31 -15.88 4.75 -0.96
N ILE A 32 -15.55 5.10 0.29
CA ILE A 32 -14.17 5.43 0.66
C ILE A 32 -13.36 4.15 0.79
N ILE A 33 -12.22 4.09 0.10
CA ILE A 33 -11.22 3.05 0.32
C ILE A 33 -10.15 3.59 1.26
N LYS A 34 -9.83 2.80 2.29
CA LYS A 34 -8.68 3.05 3.17
C LYS A 34 -7.58 2.08 2.83
N CYS A 35 -6.40 2.62 2.50
CA CYS A 35 -5.20 1.84 2.24
C CYS A 35 -4.32 1.76 3.49
N SER A 36 -3.73 0.60 3.71
CA SER A 36 -2.63 0.42 4.65
C SER A 36 -1.36 1.11 4.13
N GLY A 37 -0.47 1.48 5.04
CA GLY A 37 0.79 2.14 4.70
C GLY A 37 1.65 1.25 3.79
N GLN A 38 2.09 1.81 2.66
CA GLN A 38 2.99 1.14 1.73
C GLN A 38 4.42 1.65 1.95
N GLY A 39 5.40 0.77 1.76
CA GLY A 39 6.82 1.11 1.82
C GLY A 39 7.61 0.43 0.71
N GLY A 40 8.93 0.48 0.81
CA GLY A 40 9.87 0.06 -0.24
C GLY A 40 10.04 -1.44 -0.45
N TRP A 41 9.10 -2.26 0.03
CA TRP A 41 9.16 -3.72 -0.16
C TRP A 41 8.78 -4.09 -1.59
N ASP A 42 9.59 -4.94 -2.22
CA ASP A 42 9.29 -5.49 -3.54
C ASP A 42 7.94 -6.24 -3.50
N PRO A 43 7.00 -5.94 -4.41
CA PRO A 43 5.63 -6.47 -4.35
C PRO A 43 5.55 -7.98 -4.61
N THR A 44 6.59 -8.58 -5.20
CA THR A 44 6.60 -10.01 -5.55
C THR A 44 7.27 -10.84 -4.45
N THR A 45 8.43 -10.39 -3.99
CA THR A 45 9.33 -11.13 -3.10
C THR A 45 9.25 -10.67 -1.65
N GLY A 46 8.83 -9.43 -1.41
CA GLY A 46 8.86 -8.79 -0.09
C GLY A 46 10.26 -8.33 0.32
N ALA A 47 11.26 -8.39 -0.57
CA ALA A 47 12.61 -7.91 -0.28
C ALA A 47 12.65 -6.39 -0.13
N LEU A 48 13.58 -5.89 0.70
CA LEU A 48 13.79 -4.47 0.96
C LEU A 48 15.29 -4.17 0.90
N ASP A 49 15.72 -3.26 0.01
CA ASP A 49 17.07 -2.70 0.08
C ASP A 49 17.09 -1.54 1.08
N ALA A 50 17.51 -1.84 2.31
CA ALA A 50 17.57 -0.87 3.40
C ALA A 50 18.54 0.31 3.14
N ASN A 51 19.45 0.21 2.16
CA ASN A 51 20.48 1.23 1.92
C ASN A 51 20.11 2.22 0.82
N ASN A 52 19.02 1.99 0.08
CA ASN A 52 18.59 2.84 -1.03
C ASN A 52 17.24 3.51 -0.77
N SER A 53 17.26 4.63 -0.04
CA SER A 53 16.04 5.35 0.36
C SER A 53 15.23 5.87 -0.83
N ASP A 54 15.88 6.38 -1.87
CA ASP A 54 15.20 6.89 -3.06
C ASP A 54 14.43 5.79 -3.79
N GLU A 55 15.05 4.61 -3.91
CA GLU A 55 14.40 3.45 -4.50
C GLU A 55 13.25 2.94 -3.62
N GLN A 56 13.42 2.92 -2.29
CA GLN A 56 12.33 2.58 -1.38
C GLN A 56 11.12 3.51 -1.55
N ILE A 57 11.34 4.81 -1.71
CA ILE A 57 10.26 5.79 -1.97
C ILE A 57 9.60 5.48 -3.31
N ALA A 58 10.38 5.27 -4.38
CA ALA A 58 9.84 4.95 -5.70
C ALA A 58 9.01 3.65 -5.69
N ILE A 59 9.46 2.63 -4.98
CA ILE A 59 8.73 1.37 -4.79
C ILE A 59 7.47 1.60 -3.96
N ALA A 60 7.53 2.36 -2.87
CA ALA A 60 6.36 2.67 -2.05
C ALA A 60 5.25 3.34 -2.88
N MET A 61 5.61 4.29 -3.75
CA MET A 61 4.64 4.97 -4.62
C MET A 61 4.02 4.02 -5.66
N LYS A 62 4.79 3.05 -6.17
CA LYS A 62 4.28 1.99 -7.07
C LYS A 62 3.37 1.01 -6.32
N ASN A 63 3.71 0.67 -5.08
CA ASN A 63 2.91 -0.23 -4.25
C ASN A 63 1.54 0.39 -3.91
N VAL A 64 1.48 1.71 -3.66
CA VAL A 64 0.20 2.42 -3.52
C VAL A 64 -0.66 2.26 -4.78
N ASP A 65 -0.10 2.51 -5.95
CA ASP A 65 -0.83 2.36 -7.23
C ASP A 65 -1.34 0.92 -7.44
N LEU A 66 -0.52 -0.08 -7.12
CA LEU A 66 -0.87 -1.50 -7.20
C LEU A 66 -2.05 -1.84 -6.28
N VAL A 67 -2.01 -1.41 -5.03
CA VAL A 67 -3.10 -1.65 -4.06
C VAL A 67 -4.39 -0.94 -4.47
N LEU A 68 -4.30 0.32 -4.95
CA LEU A 68 -5.46 1.07 -5.44
C LEU A 68 -6.13 0.37 -6.62
N LYS A 69 -5.34 -0.07 -7.61
CA LYS A 69 -5.85 -0.81 -8.77
C LYS A 69 -6.45 -2.15 -8.40
N ALA A 70 -5.84 -2.88 -7.46
CA ALA A 70 -6.41 -4.13 -6.94
C ALA A 70 -7.76 -3.91 -6.22
N ALA A 71 -7.97 -2.74 -5.64
CA ALA A 71 -9.23 -2.34 -5.01
C ALA A 71 -10.26 -1.78 -6.02
N GLY A 72 -9.95 -1.79 -7.32
CA GLY A 72 -10.86 -1.35 -8.38
C GLY A 72 -10.82 0.15 -8.70
N LEU A 73 -9.82 0.89 -8.20
CA LEU A 73 -9.61 2.31 -8.50
C LEU A 73 -8.71 2.52 -9.72
N ARG A 74 -8.66 3.75 -10.23
CA ARG A 74 -7.82 4.19 -11.37
C ARG A 74 -6.35 4.45 -10.99
N GLY A 75 -5.96 4.11 -9.77
CA GLY A 75 -4.66 4.44 -9.20
C GLY A 75 -4.68 5.84 -8.58
N TRP A 76 -3.58 6.59 -8.75
CA TRP A 76 -3.38 7.90 -8.12
C TRP A 76 -4.46 8.94 -8.43
N GLU A 77 -5.19 8.82 -9.55
CA GLU A 77 -6.28 9.73 -9.93
C GLU A 77 -7.44 9.76 -8.92
N ASP A 78 -7.62 8.70 -8.13
CA ASP A 78 -8.70 8.60 -7.13
C ASP A 78 -8.22 8.96 -5.71
N VAL A 79 -6.97 9.40 -5.54
CA VAL A 79 -6.40 9.77 -4.24
C VAL A 79 -6.68 11.23 -3.92
N TYR A 80 -7.46 11.48 -2.87
CA TYR A 80 -7.74 12.84 -2.36
C TYR A 80 -6.96 13.20 -1.08
N HIS A 81 -6.37 12.20 -0.40
CA HIS A 81 -5.60 12.40 0.82
C HIS A 81 -4.41 11.46 0.86
N LEU A 82 -3.23 12.03 1.14
CA LEU A 82 -1.99 11.29 1.36
C LEU A 82 -1.39 11.69 2.71
N ARG A 83 -0.90 10.70 3.44
CA ARG A 83 -0.07 10.90 4.63
C ARG A 83 1.23 10.11 4.45
N SER A 84 2.35 10.82 4.36
CA SER A 84 3.69 10.24 4.32
C SER A 84 4.36 10.29 5.69
N TYR A 85 5.06 9.22 6.05
CA TYR A 85 5.92 9.17 7.24
C TYR A 85 7.37 9.01 6.77
N HIS A 86 8.27 9.80 7.35
CA HIS A 86 9.68 9.82 7.01
C HIS A 86 10.48 9.52 8.28
N THR A 87 11.47 8.62 8.18
CA THR A 87 12.37 8.30 9.29
C THR A 87 13.44 9.36 9.48
N ASP A 88 13.88 9.99 8.38
CA ASP A 88 14.73 11.17 8.37
C ASP A 88 14.18 12.20 7.37
N ILE A 89 13.74 13.36 7.88
CA ILE A 89 13.18 14.44 7.04
C ILE A 89 14.25 15.23 6.28
N ARG A 90 15.54 15.01 6.59
CA ARG A 90 16.67 15.73 6.00
C ARG A 90 17.41 14.91 4.95
N SER A 91 17.17 13.61 4.88
CA SER A 91 17.69 12.78 3.79
C SER A 91 16.86 13.05 2.53
N SER A 92 17.41 13.83 1.61
CA SER A 92 16.93 14.04 0.25
C SER A 92 18.13 14.38 -0.63
#